data_AF-A0A7C2VB14-F1
#
_entry.id   AF-A0A7C2VB14-F1
#
_cell.length_a   1.000
_cell.length_b   1.000
_cell.length_c   1.000
_cell.angle_alpha   90.00
_cell.angle_beta   90.00
_cell.angle_gamma   90.00
#
_symmetry.space_group_name_H-M   'P 1'
#
loop_
_entity.id
_entity.type
_entity.pdbx_description
1 polymer ?
#
loop_
_entity_poly.entity_id
_entity_poly.type
_entity_poly.pdbx_seq_one_letter_code
_entity_poly.pdbx_strand_id
1 'polypeptide(L)'
;MAAQMAAKQSRTEIEKLEVARQKDRARYEADRARLQAQLDQLSRKLEKQSAEQLGAEAELDLLSELRSAFPGDDIKPIRRGAKGAGIIHDVMEESKRLGRIVWESKNTSNWSNKFVSQARQYQTQYETPHIVIVSRAFPQKKKGLCIVERIPVVELRMAISLAAIIRDGIRDIGLMRASQVGRNQKAQELWDYISSEKFRTRFVDIADSVESLREQQQKERNWHEDAWHVEERLYDKIDARRREIEAQVKAIVRPMAKARIVSMRAGA
;
A
#
# COMPACT_ATOMS: atom_id res chain seq x y z
N MET A 1 50.87 -51.38 47.07
CA MET A 1 51.26 -49.98 46.78
C MET A 1 51.05 -49.59 45.31
N ALA A 2 51.51 -50.37 44.33
CA ALA A 2 51.39 -50.02 42.89
C ALA A 2 49.93 -49.85 42.39
N ALA A 3 49.01 -50.74 42.79
CA ALA A 3 47.60 -50.66 42.40
C ALA A 3 46.86 -49.42 42.95
N GLN A 4 47.22 -48.95 44.15
CA GLN A 4 46.66 -47.74 44.74
C GLN A 4 47.18 -46.46 44.06
N MET A 5 48.43 -46.47 43.57
CA MET A 5 48.97 -45.33 42.81
C MET A 5 48.35 -45.24 41.41
N ALA A 6 48.17 -46.38 40.72
CA ALA A 6 47.50 -46.42 39.43
C ALA A 6 46.03 -45.97 39.52
N ALA A 7 45.29 -46.40 40.55
CA ALA A 7 43.92 -45.96 40.79
C ALA A 7 43.82 -44.47 41.17
N LYS A 8 44.84 -43.91 41.84
CA LYS A 8 44.90 -42.48 42.16
C LYS A 8 45.22 -41.64 40.91
N GLN A 9 46.09 -42.13 40.03
CA GLN A 9 46.42 -41.49 38.75
C GLN A 9 45.23 -41.49 37.79
N SER A 10 44.53 -42.62 37.62
CA SER A 10 43.35 -42.70 36.75
C SER A 10 42.21 -41.80 37.25
N ARG A 11 42.01 -41.71 38.57
CA ARG A 11 41.01 -40.81 39.17
C ARG A 11 41.33 -39.33 38.92
N THR A 12 42.59 -38.93 39.03
CA THR A 12 43.00 -37.55 38.70
C THR A 12 42.89 -37.22 37.21
N GLU A 13 43.03 -38.22 36.33
CA GLU A 13 42.92 -38.05 34.88
C GLU A 13 41.47 -37.88 34.43
N ILE A 14 40.55 -38.66 35.03
CA ILE A 14 39.11 -38.52 34.85
C ILE A 14 38.64 -37.14 35.34
N GLU A 15 39.10 -36.70 36.52
CA GLU A 15 38.73 -35.40 37.08
C GLU A 15 39.24 -34.23 36.21
N LYS A 16 40.44 -34.34 35.63
CA LYS A 16 40.96 -33.36 34.65
C LYS A 16 40.12 -33.32 33.37
N LEU A 17 39.70 -34.48 32.85
CA LEU A 17 38.85 -34.58 31.66
C LEU A 17 37.45 -33.99 31.92
N GLU A 18 36.87 -34.21 33.09
CA GLU A 18 35.59 -33.62 33.49
C GLU A 18 35.65 -32.10 33.60
N VAL A 19 36.72 -31.57 34.19
CA VAL A 19 36.96 -30.11 34.28
C VAL A 19 37.17 -29.49 32.90
N ALA A 20 37.92 -30.16 32.00
CA ALA A 20 38.08 -29.71 30.62
C ALA A 20 36.74 -29.69 29.88
N ARG A 21 35.94 -30.75 30.03
CA ARG A 21 34.61 -30.87 29.42
C ARG A 21 33.61 -29.85 29.95
N GLN A 22 33.68 -29.51 31.25
CA GLN A 22 32.90 -28.42 31.84
C GLN A 22 33.33 -27.05 31.29
N LYS A 23 34.64 -26.79 31.16
CA LYS A 23 35.15 -25.56 30.56
C LYS A 23 34.71 -25.41 29.11
N ASP A 24 34.77 -26.49 28.33
CA ASP A 24 34.32 -26.46 26.93
C ASP A 24 32.82 -26.24 26.84
N ARG A 25 32.00 -26.92 27.68
CA ARG A 25 30.55 -26.64 27.77
C ARG A 25 30.27 -25.19 28.10
N ALA A 26 30.94 -24.63 29.10
CA ALA A 26 30.77 -23.23 29.48
C ALA A 26 31.16 -22.26 28.36
N ARG A 27 32.22 -22.57 27.61
CA ARG A 27 32.62 -21.80 26.41
C ARG A 27 31.56 -21.88 25.31
N TYR A 28 31.08 -23.07 24.99
CA TYR A 28 30.02 -23.26 23.99
C TYR A 28 28.72 -22.57 24.38
N GLU A 29 28.33 -22.60 25.66
CA GLU A 29 27.15 -21.88 26.14
C GLU A 29 27.32 -20.37 26.06
N ALA A 30 28.50 -19.84 26.43
CA ALA A 30 28.82 -18.42 26.30
C ALA A 30 28.83 -17.97 24.83
N ASP A 31 29.42 -18.75 23.94
CA ASP A 31 29.43 -18.48 22.49
C ASP A 31 28.01 -18.55 21.91
N ARG A 32 27.20 -19.54 22.31
CA ARG A 32 25.80 -19.65 21.89
C ARG A 32 24.98 -18.44 22.35
N ALA A 33 25.15 -18.01 23.61
CA ALA A 33 24.48 -16.83 24.13
C ALA A 33 24.92 -15.54 23.39
N ARG A 34 26.21 -15.41 23.07
CA ARG A 34 26.75 -14.29 22.29
C ARG A 34 26.18 -14.26 20.87
N LEU A 35 26.18 -15.41 20.19
CA LEU A 35 25.62 -15.56 18.85
C LEU A 35 24.12 -15.27 18.84
N GLN A 36 23.38 -15.75 19.84
CA GLN A 36 21.95 -15.46 19.98
C GLN A 36 21.69 -13.96 20.15
N ALA A 37 22.46 -13.29 21.01
CA ALA A 37 22.34 -11.84 21.19
C ALA A 37 22.69 -11.06 19.91
N GLN A 38 23.68 -11.52 19.13
CA GLN A 38 24.02 -10.94 17.84
C GLN A 38 22.90 -11.15 16.80
N LEU A 39 22.29 -12.33 16.75
CA LEU A 39 21.14 -12.61 15.89
C LEU A 39 19.94 -11.72 16.24
N ASP A 40 19.63 -11.57 17.53
CA ASP A 40 18.54 -10.70 17.98
C ASP A 40 18.80 -9.23 17.63
N GLN A 41 20.04 -8.76 17.76
CA GLN A 41 20.42 -7.40 17.36
C GLN A 41 20.33 -7.20 15.84
N LEU A 42 20.78 -8.17 15.05
CA LEU A 42 20.70 -8.11 13.58
C LEU A 42 19.24 -8.15 13.11
N SER A 43 18.42 -9.03 13.70
CA SER A 43 16.99 -9.13 13.43
C SER A 43 16.29 -7.79 13.68
N ARG A 44 16.51 -7.18 14.86
CA ARG A 44 15.95 -5.84 15.19
C ARG A 44 16.41 -4.74 14.23
N LYS A 45 17.66 -4.80 13.75
CA LYS A 45 18.17 -3.84 12.76
C LYS A 45 17.49 -4.01 11.41
N LEU A 46 17.30 -5.25 10.96
CA LEU A 46 16.61 -5.58 9.70
C LEU A 46 15.14 -5.17 9.75
N GLU A 47 14.43 -5.46 10.84
CA GLU A 47 13.04 -5.02 11.04
C GLU A 47 12.91 -3.49 10.95
N LYS A 48 13.85 -2.77 11.58
CA LYS A 48 13.86 -1.30 11.55
C LYS A 48 14.11 -0.76 10.14
N GLN A 49 15.08 -1.31 9.41
CA GLN A 49 15.36 -0.90 8.02
C GLN A 49 14.19 -1.17 7.09
N SER A 50 13.52 -2.32 7.24
CA SER A 50 12.33 -2.67 6.47
C SER A 50 11.18 -1.68 6.72
N ALA A 51 10.91 -1.34 7.99
CA ALA A 51 9.90 -0.35 8.34
C ALA A 51 10.22 1.05 7.79
N GLU A 52 11.49 1.45 7.79
CA GLU A 52 11.94 2.73 7.21
C GLU A 52 11.77 2.76 5.68
N GLN A 53 12.09 1.67 4.98
CA GLN A 53 11.89 1.55 3.53
C GLN A 53 10.41 1.63 3.15
N LEU A 54 9.56 0.84 3.83
CA LEU A 54 8.11 0.85 3.61
C LEU A 54 7.48 2.22 3.91
N GLY A 55 7.98 2.93 4.93
CA GLY A 55 7.55 4.31 5.21
C GLY A 55 7.90 5.27 4.08
N ALA A 56 9.12 5.15 3.55
CA ALA A 56 9.59 6.00 2.46
C ALA A 56 8.83 5.75 1.14
N GLU A 57 8.48 4.51 0.82
CA GLU A 57 7.67 4.19 -0.35
C GLU A 57 6.27 4.80 -0.24
N ALA A 58 5.59 4.59 0.89
CA ALA A 58 4.24 5.15 1.09
C ALA A 58 4.21 6.69 1.04
N GLU A 59 5.29 7.37 1.46
CA GLU A 59 5.43 8.82 1.32
C GLU A 59 5.64 9.24 -0.14
N LEU A 60 6.46 8.49 -0.90
CA LEU A 60 6.67 8.75 -2.32
C LEU A 60 5.39 8.55 -3.14
N ASP A 61 4.62 7.52 -2.82
CA ASP A 61 3.32 7.26 -3.44
C ASP A 61 2.36 8.42 -3.19
N LEU A 62 2.20 8.83 -1.93
CA LEU A 62 1.37 9.99 -1.56
C LEU A 62 1.84 11.27 -2.27
N LEU A 63 3.15 11.52 -2.33
CA LEU A 63 3.72 12.66 -3.02
C LEU A 63 3.39 12.65 -4.52
N SER A 64 3.51 11.49 -5.16
CA SER A 64 3.19 11.30 -6.58
C SER A 64 1.72 11.55 -6.85
N GLU A 65 0.83 10.98 -6.03
CA GLU A 65 -0.62 11.17 -6.16
C GLU A 65 -1.02 12.65 -5.93
N LEU A 66 -0.47 13.31 -4.90
CA LEU A 66 -0.74 14.72 -4.64
C LEU A 66 -0.30 15.61 -5.81
N ARG A 67 0.89 15.36 -6.39
CA ARG A 67 1.39 16.11 -7.55
C ARG A 67 0.55 15.89 -8.80
N SER A 68 0.11 14.65 -9.01
CA SER A 68 -0.76 14.30 -10.13
C SER A 68 -2.13 14.99 -10.00
N ALA A 69 -2.69 14.99 -8.78
CA ALA A 69 -4.00 15.59 -8.50
C ALA A 69 -3.97 17.14 -8.51
N PHE A 70 -2.87 17.76 -8.09
CA PHE A 70 -2.76 19.21 -7.92
C PHE A 70 -1.53 19.80 -8.63
N PRO A 71 -1.46 19.74 -9.97
CA PRO A 71 -0.28 20.15 -10.73
C PRO A 71 0.02 21.67 -10.65
N GLY A 72 -0.96 22.49 -10.25
CA GLY A 72 -0.78 23.93 -10.04
C GLY A 72 -0.17 24.31 -8.70
N ASP A 73 -0.08 23.37 -7.75
CA ASP A 73 0.43 23.62 -6.40
C ASP A 73 1.92 23.28 -6.27
N ASP A 74 2.59 23.85 -5.27
CA ASP A 74 3.99 23.54 -4.98
C ASP A 74 4.09 22.46 -3.90
N ILE A 75 4.36 21.22 -4.32
CA ILE A 75 4.34 20.03 -3.45
C ILE A 75 5.74 19.42 -3.38
N LYS A 76 6.33 19.46 -2.19
CA LYS A 76 7.74 19.11 -1.94
C LYS A 76 7.89 18.12 -0.77
N PRO A 77 8.75 17.10 -0.92
CA PRO A 77 9.17 16.30 0.23
C PRO A 77 10.08 17.12 1.15
N ILE A 78 10.03 16.86 2.45
CA ILE A 78 10.98 17.42 3.40
C ILE A 78 12.23 16.53 3.41
N ARG A 79 13.43 17.13 3.35
CA ARG A 79 14.69 16.38 3.21
C ARG A 79 14.87 15.36 4.35
N ARG A 80 15.18 14.11 3.96
CA ARG A 80 15.56 13.02 4.89
C ARG A 80 16.65 13.48 5.86
N GLY A 81 16.42 13.29 7.16
CA GLY A 81 17.36 13.64 8.23
C GLY A 81 17.01 14.93 9.00
N ALA A 82 16.13 15.78 8.46
CA ALA A 82 15.49 16.84 9.24
C ALA A 82 14.32 16.24 10.04
N LYS A 83 14.21 16.52 11.33
CA LYS A 83 12.98 16.25 12.09
C LYS A 83 11.85 17.08 11.48
N GLY A 84 10.95 16.46 10.74
CA GLY A 84 9.92 17.18 9.99
C GLY A 84 8.89 16.23 9.39
N ALA A 85 7.77 16.81 8.96
CA ALA A 85 6.71 16.08 8.28
C ALA A 85 7.20 15.44 6.98
N GLY A 86 6.43 14.55 6.36
CA GLY A 86 6.81 13.96 5.07
C GLY A 86 6.78 14.99 3.94
N ILE A 87 5.63 15.66 3.75
CA ILE A 87 5.36 16.47 2.56
C ILE A 87 4.81 17.85 2.94
N ILE A 88 5.33 18.89 2.31
CA ILE A 88 4.76 20.24 2.32
C ILE A 88 4.01 20.44 1.01
N HIS A 89 2.76 20.88 1.13
CA HIS A 89 1.88 21.18 0.01
C HIS A 89 1.46 22.64 0.13
N ASP A 90 2.16 23.51 -0.61
CA ASP A 90 1.82 24.92 -0.71
C ASP A 90 0.75 25.09 -1.80
N VAL A 91 -0.44 25.54 -1.39
CA VAL A 91 -1.57 25.79 -2.29
C VAL A 91 -1.32 27.11 -3.01
N MET A 92 -1.21 27.04 -4.34
CA MET A 92 -0.78 28.18 -5.16
C MET A 92 -1.94 28.72 -5.99
N GLU A 93 -1.94 30.03 -6.20
CA GLU A 93 -2.70 30.70 -7.24
C GLU A 93 -1.72 31.56 -8.03
N GLU A 94 -1.57 31.25 -9.32
CA GLU A 94 -0.51 31.81 -10.16
C GLU A 94 0.89 31.61 -9.51
N SER A 95 1.51 32.68 -9.02
CA SER A 95 2.81 32.65 -8.33
C SER A 95 2.70 32.94 -6.82
N LYS A 96 1.49 33.03 -6.28
CA LYS A 96 1.23 33.38 -4.87
C LYS A 96 0.76 32.17 -4.08
N ARG A 97 1.42 31.91 -2.95
CA ARG A 97 0.93 30.93 -1.97
C ARG A 97 -0.29 31.48 -1.23
N LEU A 98 -1.40 30.76 -1.32
CA LEU A 98 -2.65 31.07 -0.59
C LEU A 98 -2.70 30.37 0.78
N GLY A 99 -2.07 29.21 0.91
CA GLY A 99 -1.98 28.48 2.17
C GLY A 99 -1.04 27.29 2.07
N ARG A 100 -0.95 26.53 3.16
CA ARG A 100 -0.06 25.37 3.28
C ARG A 100 -0.78 24.23 3.98
N ILE A 101 -0.66 23.04 3.41
CA ILE A 101 -1.04 21.78 4.04
C ILE A 101 0.25 20.99 4.32
N VAL A 102 0.33 20.37 5.49
CA VAL A 102 1.46 19.52 5.87
C VAL A 102 0.96 18.10 6.05
N TRP A 103 1.61 17.18 5.36
CA TRP A 103 1.25 15.76 5.37
C TRP A 103 2.30 14.96 6.11
N GLU A 104 1.85 14.19 7.10
CA GLU A 104 2.68 13.26 7.85
C GLU A 104 2.28 11.82 7.50
N SER A 105 3.17 11.08 6.84
CA SER A 105 2.93 9.67 6.52
C SER A 105 3.38 8.75 7.67
N LYS A 106 2.49 7.85 8.09
CA LYS A 106 2.72 6.83 9.13
C LYS A 106 2.38 5.46 8.60
N ASN A 107 3.38 4.79 8.02
CA ASN A 107 3.27 3.41 7.62
C ASN A 107 3.68 2.45 8.75
N THR A 108 2.93 2.44 9.85
CA THR A 108 3.18 1.55 11.00
C THR A 108 2.01 0.60 11.22
N SER A 109 2.28 -0.57 11.83
CA SER A 109 1.25 -1.54 12.20
C SER A 109 0.47 -1.12 13.45
N ASN A 110 1.13 -0.41 14.37
CA ASN A 110 0.54 0.03 15.62
C ASN A 110 0.37 1.54 15.66
N TRP A 111 -0.73 1.99 16.26
CA TRP A 111 -1.01 3.40 16.52
C TRP A 111 -0.20 3.92 17.72
N SER A 112 0.27 5.16 17.63
CA SER A 112 0.88 5.87 18.75
C SER A 112 0.35 7.29 18.86
N ASN A 113 -0.09 7.69 20.05
CA ASN A 113 -0.50 9.08 20.31
C ASN A 113 0.65 10.09 20.15
N LYS A 114 1.90 9.61 20.11
CA LYS A 114 3.06 10.45 19.76
C LYS A 114 2.97 11.04 18.35
N PHE A 115 2.26 10.39 17.43
CA PHE A 115 2.06 10.91 16.07
C PHE A 115 1.31 12.24 16.10
N VAL A 116 0.29 12.34 16.95
CA VAL A 116 -0.53 13.55 17.11
C VAL A 116 0.27 14.65 17.81
N SER A 117 1.02 14.30 18.85
CA SER A 117 1.92 15.26 19.51
C SER A 117 2.99 15.82 18.57
N GLN A 118 3.52 15.00 17.66
CA GLN A 118 4.46 15.45 16.63
C GLN A 118 3.78 16.34 15.59
N ALA A 119 2.58 15.97 15.14
CA ALA A 119 1.81 16.76 14.19
C ALA A 119 1.43 18.14 14.75
N ARG A 120 1.15 18.27 16.06
CA ARG A 120 0.99 19.59 16.69
C ARG A 120 2.24 20.47 16.61
N GLN A 121 3.43 19.90 16.78
CA GLN A 121 4.68 20.67 16.65
C GLN A 121 4.85 21.22 15.23
N TYR A 122 4.35 20.49 14.23
CA TYR A 122 4.36 20.93 12.84
C TYR A 122 3.48 22.15 12.60
N GLN A 123 2.43 22.38 13.38
CA GLN A 123 1.60 23.57 13.24
C GLN A 123 2.41 24.85 13.46
N THR A 124 3.22 24.87 14.53
CA THR A 124 4.11 25.98 14.83
C THR A 124 5.30 26.01 13.87
N GLN A 125 5.91 24.86 13.59
CA GLN A 125 7.11 24.78 12.74
C GLN A 125 6.87 25.27 11.30
N TYR A 126 5.70 24.98 10.73
CA TYR A 126 5.38 25.32 9.34
C TYR A 126 4.37 26.47 9.22
N GLU A 127 4.02 27.09 10.35
CA GLU A 127 3.08 28.22 10.44
C GLU A 127 1.74 27.94 9.74
N THR A 128 1.17 26.76 9.99
CA THR A 128 -0.11 26.37 9.40
C THR A 128 -0.95 25.52 10.36
N PRO A 129 -2.27 25.73 10.42
CA PRO A 129 -3.15 24.85 11.18
C PRO A 129 -3.42 23.51 10.47
N HIS A 130 -3.21 23.46 9.15
CA HIS A 130 -3.64 22.35 8.28
C HIS A 130 -2.62 21.21 8.27
N ILE A 131 -2.62 20.39 9.31
CA ILE A 131 -1.79 19.18 9.40
C ILE A 131 -2.67 17.95 9.23
N VAL A 132 -2.29 17.05 8.34
CA VAL A 132 -3.00 15.78 8.11
C VAL A 132 -2.05 14.62 8.29
N ILE A 133 -2.45 13.63 9.08
CA ILE A 133 -1.71 12.37 9.23
C ILE A 133 -2.33 11.34 8.27
N VAL A 134 -1.52 10.84 7.35
CA VAL A 134 -1.88 9.69 6.52
C VAL A 134 -1.35 8.44 7.20
N SER A 135 -2.22 7.51 7.58
CA SER A 135 -1.82 6.37 8.42
C SER A 135 -2.49 5.08 8.01
N ARG A 136 -1.78 3.96 8.18
CA ARG A 136 -2.33 2.61 8.11
C ARG A 136 -2.92 2.15 9.46
N ALA A 137 -2.34 2.60 10.57
CA ALA A 137 -2.81 2.29 11.92
C ALA A 137 -3.67 3.43 12.49
N PHE A 138 -4.68 3.09 13.28
CA PHE A 138 -5.63 4.03 13.87
C PHE A 138 -5.82 3.77 15.38
N PRO A 139 -6.27 4.77 16.15
CA PRO A 139 -6.71 4.54 17.53
C PRO A 139 -7.84 3.51 17.59
N GLN A 140 -7.97 2.80 18.71
CA GLN A 140 -8.91 1.68 18.86
C GLN A 140 -10.32 1.99 18.32
N LYS A 141 -10.84 1.05 17.51
CA LYS A 141 -12.17 1.09 16.87
C LYS A 141 -12.41 2.25 15.89
N LYS A 142 -11.36 2.95 15.44
CA LYS A 142 -11.42 3.96 14.37
C LYS A 142 -10.77 3.41 13.10
N LYS A 143 -11.31 3.79 11.94
CA LYS A 143 -10.78 3.50 10.59
C LYS A 143 -11.21 4.60 9.63
N GLY A 144 -10.68 4.57 8.41
CA GLY A 144 -11.05 5.53 7.39
C GLY A 144 -10.51 6.91 7.75
N LEU A 145 -11.40 7.80 8.16
CA LEU A 145 -11.08 9.14 8.62
C LEU A 145 -11.46 9.26 10.10
N CYS A 146 -10.51 9.72 10.91
CA CYS A 146 -10.79 10.06 12.29
C CYS A 146 -10.07 11.33 12.74
N ILE A 147 -10.63 12.00 13.75
CA ILE A 147 -10.02 13.17 14.35
C ILE A 147 -9.47 12.75 15.72
N VAL A 148 -8.20 13.10 15.96
CA VAL A 148 -7.54 12.93 17.25
C VAL A 148 -6.98 14.27 17.67
N GLU A 149 -7.52 14.85 18.74
CA GLU A 149 -7.07 16.16 19.27
C GLU A 149 -7.00 17.25 18.18
N ARG A 150 -8.06 17.35 17.35
CA ARG A 150 -8.20 18.28 16.21
C ARG A 150 -7.25 18.05 15.03
N ILE A 151 -6.56 16.91 14.99
CA ILE A 151 -5.71 16.51 13.86
C ILE A 151 -6.43 15.40 13.08
N PRO A 152 -6.74 15.63 11.79
CA PRO A 152 -7.22 14.59 10.90
C PRO A 152 -6.20 13.48 10.71
N VAL A 153 -6.67 12.24 10.87
CA VAL A 153 -5.96 11.00 10.57
C VAL A 153 -6.76 10.27 9.51
N VAL A 154 -6.17 10.03 8.35
CA VAL A 154 -6.86 9.52 7.16
C VAL A 154 -6.12 8.34 6.55
N GLU A 155 -6.85 7.38 6.00
CA GLU A 155 -6.27 6.31 5.18
C GLU A 155 -5.75 6.89 3.86
N LEU A 156 -4.68 6.30 3.33
CA LEU A 156 -4.07 6.73 2.06
C LEU A 156 -5.10 6.83 0.93
N ARG A 157 -6.01 5.86 0.82
CA ARG A 157 -7.05 5.78 -0.23
C ARG A 157 -7.99 6.98 -0.29
N MET A 158 -8.11 7.78 0.78
CA MET A 158 -8.96 8.97 0.81
C MET A 158 -8.17 10.27 0.99
N ALA A 159 -6.83 10.19 1.06
CA ALA A 159 -5.98 11.36 1.31
C ALA A 159 -6.16 12.42 0.22
N ILE A 160 -6.25 12.01 -1.04
CA ILE A 160 -6.43 12.93 -2.19
C ILE A 160 -7.80 13.62 -2.15
N SER A 161 -8.87 12.87 -1.85
CA SER A 161 -10.21 13.46 -1.72
C SER A 161 -10.27 14.46 -0.57
N LEU A 162 -9.62 14.16 0.57
CA LEU A 162 -9.51 15.10 1.68
C LEU A 162 -8.65 16.33 1.31
N ALA A 163 -7.55 16.11 0.60
CA ALA A 163 -6.68 17.17 0.10
C ALA A 163 -7.45 18.16 -0.77
N ALA A 164 -8.29 17.67 -1.70
CA ALA A 164 -9.09 18.50 -2.58
C ALA A 164 -10.02 19.44 -1.78
N ILE A 165 -10.73 18.91 -0.78
CA ILE A 165 -11.64 19.69 0.07
C ILE A 165 -10.89 20.77 0.84
N ILE A 166 -9.76 20.41 1.48
CA ILE A 166 -8.95 21.38 2.25
C ILE A 166 -8.39 22.45 1.30
N ARG A 167 -7.87 22.03 0.15
CA ARG A 167 -7.29 22.91 -0.87
C ARG A 167 -8.30 23.92 -1.39
N ASP A 168 -9.49 23.47 -1.77
CA ASP A 168 -10.53 24.35 -2.30
C ASP A 168 -10.97 25.38 -1.26
N GLY A 169 -11.13 24.96 0.00
CA GLY A 169 -11.41 25.89 1.09
C GLY A 169 -10.28 26.91 1.32
N ILE A 170 -9.01 26.50 1.24
CA ILE A 170 -7.86 27.42 1.30
C ILE A 170 -7.90 28.42 0.13
N ARG A 171 -8.21 27.97 -1.08
CA ARG A 171 -8.32 28.84 -2.26
C ARG A 171 -9.45 29.85 -2.11
N ASP A 172 -10.63 29.39 -1.75
CA ASP A 172 -11.80 30.25 -1.57
C ASP A 172 -11.52 31.36 -0.56
N ILE A 173 -10.95 31.02 0.61
CA ILE A 173 -10.60 31.99 1.65
C ILE A 173 -9.45 32.90 1.19
N GLY A 174 -8.47 32.37 0.47
CA GLY A 174 -7.34 33.14 -0.06
C GLY A 174 -7.75 34.19 -1.10
N LEU A 175 -8.79 33.90 -1.88
CA LEU A 175 -9.34 34.76 -2.93
C LEU A 175 -10.42 35.74 -2.42
N MET A 176 -10.91 35.57 -1.18
CA MET A 176 -11.90 36.47 -0.58
C MET A 176 -11.37 37.90 -0.41
N ARG A 177 -12.17 38.89 -0.85
CA ARG A 177 -11.95 40.34 -0.61
C ARG A 177 -12.35 40.78 0.81
N ALA A 178 -12.10 39.95 1.82
CA ALA A 178 -12.38 40.27 3.21
C ALA A 178 -11.14 40.82 3.92
N SER A 179 -11.35 41.57 5.02
CA SER A 179 -10.25 41.98 5.92
C SER A 179 -9.52 40.74 6.45
N GLN A 180 -8.28 40.93 6.95
CA GLN A 180 -7.49 39.82 7.51
C GLN A 180 -8.23 39.07 8.62
N VAL A 181 -8.95 39.80 9.48
CA VAL A 181 -9.76 39.21 10.56
C VAL A 181 -10.87 38.32 9.99
N GLY A 182 -11.57 38.78 8.94
CA GLY A 182 -12.61 37.98 8.28
C GLY A 182 -12.09 36.71 7.62
N ARG A 183 -10.90 36.76 7.00
CA ARG A 183 -10.24 35.59 6.42
C ARG A 183 -9.81 34.58 7.49
N ASN A 184 -9.20 35.04 8.58
CA ASN A 184 -8.79 34.16 9.68
C ASN A 184 -9.98 33.46 10.34
N GLN A 185 -11.08 34.18 10.55
CA GLN A 185 -12.31 33.59 11.08
C GLN A 185 -12.86 32.50 10.16
N LYS A 186 -12.93 32.75 8.84
CA LYS A 186 -13.40 31.75 7.87
C LYS A 186 -12.48 30.54 7.77
N ALA A 187 -11.17 30.73 7.86
CA ALA A 187 -10.21 29.62 7.94
C ALA A 187 -10.44 28.75 9.19
N GLN A 188 -10.71 29.39 10.32
CA GLN A 188 -11.04 28.67 11.55
C GLN A 188 -12.37 27.91 11.44
N GLU A 189 -13.43 28.55 10.94
CA GLU A 189 -14.75 27.92 10.72
C GLU A 189 -14.65 26.70 9.79
N LEU A 190 -13.89 26.82 8.70
CA LEU A 190 -13.63 25.71 7.78
C LEU A 190 -12.91 24.55 8.49
N TRP A 191 -11.85 24.84 9.24
CA TRP A 191 -11.08 23.81 9.94
C TRP A 191 -11.89 23.14 11.06
N ASP A 192 -12.72 23.89 11.77
CA ASP A 192 -13.65 23.37 12.76
C ASP A 192 -14.68 22.44 12.10
N TYR A 193 -15.17 22.77 10.91
CA TYR A 193 -16.07 21.90 10.15
C TYR A 193 -15.38 20.62 9.68
N ILE A 194 -14.17 20.69 9.10
CA ILE A 194 -13.40 19.52 8.66
C ILE A 194 -13.06 18.60 9.85
N SER A 195 -12.81 19.20 11.02
CA SER A 195 -12.56 18.46 12.26
C SER A 195 -13.84 17.99 12.96
N SER A 196 -15.02 18.27 12.42
CA SER A 196 -16.30 17.92 13.04
C SER A 196 -16.70 16.48 12.75
N GLU A 197 -17.47 15.90 13.68
CA GLU A 197 -18.06 14.58 13.50
C GLU A 197 -18.98 14.52 12.27
N LYS A 198 -19.73 15.59 12.00
CA LYS A 198 -20.66 15.67 10.86
C LYS A 198 -19.95 15.56 9.51
N PHE A 199 -18.81 16.25 9.36
CA PHE A 199 -18.00 16.13 8.15
C PHE A 199 -17.44 14.72 8.01
N ARG A 200 -16.89 14.18 9.11
CA ARG A 200 -16.30 12.85 9.15
C ARG A 200 -17.27 11.76 8.71
N THR A 201 -18.48 11.71 9.27
CA THR A 201 -19.49 10.72 8.90
C THR A 201 -19.77 10.77 7.40
N ARG A 202 -20.10 11.95 6.88
CA ARG A 202 -20.42 12.12 5.45
C ARG A 202 -19.25 11.75 4.54
N PHE A 203 -18.03 12.12 4.92
CA PHE A 203 -16.84 11.83 4.13
C PHE A 203 -16.55 10.33 4.08
N VAL A 204 -16.66 9.63 5.22
CA VAL A 204 -16.51 8.18 5.29
C VAL A 204 -17.62 7.48 4.48
N ASP A 205 -18.88 7.91 4.60
CA ASP A 205 -19.99 7.33 3.85
C ASP A 205 -19.78 7.43 2.33
N ILE A 206 -19.26 8.57 1.85
CA ILE A 206 -18.91 8.76 0.44
C ILE A 206 -17.80 7.78 0.04
N ALA A 207 -16.73 7.69 0.84
CA ALA A 207 -15.61 6.80 0.53
C ALA A 207 -16.04 5.32 0.49
N ASP A 208 -16.88 4.89 1.43
CA ASP A 208 -17.37 3.52 1.49
C ASP A 208 -18.38 3.22 0.36
N SER A 209 -19.18 4.21 -0.05
CA SER A 209 -20.08 4.07 -1.22
C SER A 209 -19.30 3.92 -2.52
N VAL A 210 -18.21 4.67 -2.71
CA VAL A 210 -17.33 4.55 -3.88
C VAL A 210 -16.68 3.16 -3.93
N GLU A 211 -16.22 2.64 -2.80
CA GLU A 211 -15.65 1.29 -2.73
C GLU A 211 -16.70 0.24 -3.06
N SER A 212 -17.89 0.34 -2.47
CA SER A 212 -19.00 -0.57 -2.76
C SER A 212 -19.37 -0.59 -4.24
N LEU A 213 -19.41 0.58 -4.89
CA LEU A 213 -19.68 0.68 -6.32
C LEU A 213 -18.57 0.04 -7.18
N ARG A 214 -17.30 0.20 -6.79
CA ARG A 214 -16.16 -0.44 -7.48
C ARG A 214 -16.25 -1.96 -7.39
N GLU A 215 -16.56 -2.49 -6.21
CA GLU A 215 -16.74 -3.92 -6.02
C GLU A 215 -17.89 -4.48 -6.88
N GLN A 216 -19.00 -3.75 -6.98
CA GLN A 216 -20.11 -4.13 -7.85
C GLN A 216 -19.69 -4.17 -9.32
N GLN A 217 -19.04 -3.11 -9.82
CA GLN A 217 -18.55 -3.08 -11.20
C GLN A 217 -17.54 -4.19 -11.50
N GLN A 218 -16.67 -4.53 -10.54
CA GLN A 218 -15.73 -5.63 -10.73
C GLN A 218 -16.45 -6.98 -10.82
N LYS A 219 -17.49 -7.20 -10.00
CA LYS A 219 -18.32 -8.41 -10.09
C LYS A 219 -19.05 -8.49 -11.43
N GLU A 220 -19.58 -7.37 -11.92
CA GLU A 220 -20.23 -7.30 -13.23
C GLU A 220 -19.25 -7.62 -14.35
N ARG A 221 -18.03 -7.07 -14.32
CA ARG A 221 -16.98 -7.38 -15.30
C ARG A 221 -16.65 -8.86 -15.34
N ASN A 222 -16.39 -9.46 -14.19
CA ASN A 222 -16.08 -10.88 -14.09
C ASN A 222 -17.25 -11.73 -14.63
N TRP A 223 -18.49 -11.37 -14.27
CA TRP A 223 -19.67 -12.05 -14.77
C TRP A 223 -19.81 -11.95 -16.29
N HIS A 224 -19.54 -10.79 -16.87
CA HIS A 224 -19.56 -10.59 -18.32
C HIS A 224 -18.45 -11.36 -19.03
N GLU A 225 -17.24 -11.40 -18.48
CA GLU A 225 -16.13 -12.21 -19.03
C GLU A 225 -16.51 -13.70 -19.07
N ASP A 226 -17.08 -14.21 -17.98
CA ASP A 226 -17.56 -15.59 -17.91
C ASP A 226 -18.69 -15.86 -18.92
N ALA A 227 -19.64 -14.93 -19.05
CA ALA A 227 -20.73 -15.03 -20.02
C ALA A 227 -20.22 -15.03 -21.46
N TRP A 228 -19.27 -14.13 -21.79
CA TRP A 228 -18.65 -14.07 -23.11
C TRP A 228 -17.91 -15.35 -23.46
N HIS A 229 -17.21 -15.98 -22.51
CA HIS A 229 -16.58 -17.28 -22.76
C HIS A 229 -17.60 -18.39 -23.08
N VAL A 230 -18.81 -18.33 -22.51
CA VAL A 230 -19.88 -19.26 -22.86
C VAL A 230 -20.40 -18.97 -24.26
N GLU A 231 -20.61 -17.70 -24.61
CA GLU A 231 -21.04 -17.27 -25.94
C GLU A 231 -20.03 -17.63 -27.03
N GLU A 232 -18.73 -17.39 -26.81
CA GLU A 232 -17.63 -17.77 -27.72
C GLU A 232 -17.67 -19.26 -28.04
N ARG A 233 -17.84 -20.12 -27.01
CA ARG A 233 -17.96 -21.58 -27.21
C ARG A 233 -19.19 -21.96 -28.05
N LEU A 234 -20.27 -21.20 -27.96
CA LEU A 234 -21.46 -21.43 -28.80
C LEU A 234 -21.19 -21.01 -30.24
N TYR A 235 -20.54 -19.86 -30.46
CA TYR A 235 -20.10 -19.43 -31.79
C TYR A 235 -19.16 -20.45 -32.44
N ASP A 236 -18.19 -20.97 -31.71
CA ASP A 236 -17.27 -22.00 -32.19
C ASP A 236 -18.02 -23.27 -32.62
N LYS A 237 -19.02 -23.70 -31.83
CA LYS A 237 -19.88 -24.84 -32.19
C LYS A 237 -20.68 -24.57 -33.45
N ILE A 238 -21.26 -23.38 -33.58
CA ILE A 238 -22.03 -22.97 -34.77
C ILE A 238 -21.13 -22.97 -36.00
N ASP A 239 -19.94 -22.37 -35.92
CA ASP A 239 -19.01 -22.30 -37.05
C ASP A 239 -18.48 -23.69 -37.44
N ALA A 240 -18.20 -24.56 -36.46
CA ALA A 240 -17.84 -25.95 -36.73
C ALA A 240 -18.94 -26.70 -37.51
N ARG A 241 -20.22 -26.52 -37.13
CA ARG A 241 -21.36 -27.11 -37.86
C ARG A 241 -21.54 -26.52 -39.24
N ARG A 242 -21.36 -25.20 -39.40
CA ARG A 242 -21.38 -24.55 -40.70
C ARG A 242 -20.32 -25.16 -41.64
N ARG A 243 -19.08 -25.31 -41.17
CA ARG A 243 -17.99 -25.92 -41.94
C ARG A 243 -18.29 -27.36 -42.34
N GLU A 244 -18.92 -28.14 -41.47
CA GLU A 244 -19.36 -29.51 -41.77
C GLU A 244 -20.37 -29.53 -42.94
N ILE A 245 -21.38 -28.66 -42.90
CA ILE A 245 -22.36 -28.53 -43.98
C ILE A 245 -21.69 -28.09 -45.28
N GLU A 246 -20.83 -27.08 -45.25
CA GLU A 246 -20.09 -26.59 -46.43
C GLU A 246 -19.24 -27.70 -47.07
N ALA A 247 -18.59 -28.54 -46.25
CA ALA A 247 -17.80 -29.68 -46.72
C ALA A 247 -18.68 -30.74 -47.40
N GLN A 248 -19.85 -31.06 -46.82
CA GLN A 248 -20.80 -32.01 -47.41
C GLN A 248 -21.35 -31.50 -48.75
N VAL A 249 -21.76 -30.23 -48.83
CA VAL A 249 -22.23 -29.62 -50.08
C VAL A 249 -21.15 -29.69 -51.16
N LYS A 250 -19.90 -29.33 -50.82
CA LYS A 250 -18.76 -29.44 -51.76
C LYS A 250 -18.52 -30.87 -52.23
N ALA A 251 -18.68 -31.87 -51.36
CA ALA A 251 -18.52 -33.27 -51.72
C ALA A 251 -19.59 -33.74 -52.73
N ILE A 252 -20.84 -33.30 -52.56
CA ILE A 252 -21.96 -33.61 -53.48
C ILE A 252 -21.76 -32.95 -54.85
N VAL A 253 -21.35 -31.67 -54.86
CA VAL A 253 -21.15 -30.90 -56.10
C VAL A 253 -19.92 -31.39 -56.87
N ARG A 254 -18.99 -32.09 -56.22
CA ARG A 254 -17.78 -32.61 -56.88
C ARG A 254 -18.20 -33.61 -57.98
N PRO A 255 -17.83 -33.38 -59.26
CA PRO A 255 -18.26 -34.27 -60.33
C PRO A 255 -17.75 -35.69 -60.10
N MET A 256 -18.60 -36.71 -60.27
CA MET A 256 -18.13 -38.10 -60.36
C MET A 256 -17.09 -38.15 -61.49
N ALA A 257 -15.84 -38.45 -61.14
CA ALA A 257 -14.79 -38.68 -62.12
C ALA A 257 -15.31 -39.72 -63.11
N LYS A 258 -15.35 -39.35 -64.40
CA LYS A 258 -15.84 -40.19 -65.51
C LYS A 258 -15.32 -41.61 -65.33
N ALA A 259 -16.23 -42.56 -65.08
CA ALA A 259 -15.95 -43.98 -65.19
C ALA A 259 -15.43 -44.22 -66.61
N ARG A 260 -14.12 -44.48 -66.73
CA ARG A 260 -13.46 -44.74 -68.00
C ARG A 260 -13.93 -46.10 -68.46
N ILE A 261 -14.89 -46.11 -69.38
CA ILE A 261 -15.38 -47.29 -70.09
C ILE A 261 -14.16 -48.02 -70.66
N VAL A 262 -13.88 -49.22 -70.14
CA VAL A 262 -12.88 -50.13 -70.72
C VAL A 262 -13.48 -50.65 -72.01
N SER A 263 -13.08 -50.07 -73.16
CA SER A 263 -13.37 -50.65 -74.46
C SER A 263 -12.43 -51.83 -74.71
N MET A 264 -12.93 -53.03 -74.46
CA MET A 264 -12.42 -54.27 -75.04
C MET A 264 -12.78 -54.30 -76.54
N ARG A 265 -11.77 -54.29 -77.42
CA ARG A 265 -11.77 -54.80 -78.82
C ARG A 265 -10.29 -54.85 -79.24
N ALA A 266 -9.61 -55.99 -79.22
CA ALA A 266 -9.68 -57.13 -80.15
C ALA A 266 -9.18 -56.78 -81.57
N GLY A 267 -8.08 -57.43 -81.98
CA GLY A 267 -7.80 -57.71 -83.39
C GLY A 267 -6.39 -57.40 -83.89
N ALA A 268 -5.63 -58.49 -84.09
CA ALA A 268 -4.50 -58.71 -85.00
C ALA A 268 -3.16 -58.00 -84.73
#